data_AF-A0A239NPB2-F1
#
_entry.id   AF-A0A239NPB2-F1
#
_cell.length_a   1.000
_cell.length_b   1.000
_cell.length_c   1.000
_cell.angle_alpha   90.00
_cell.angle_beta   90.00
_cell.angle_gamma   90.00
#
_symmetry.space_group_name_H-M   'P 1'
#
loop_
_entity.id
_entity.type
_entity.pdbx_description
1 polymer ?
#
loop_
_entity_poly.entity_id
_entity_poly.type
_entity_poly.pdbx_seq_one_letter_code
_entity_poly.pdbx_strand_id
1 'polypeptide(L)' 'MSAAEELRAALARLTAGERQTLAVRWQQNSDHWEPVNRPLGRVWQVMTSLVLEVDRMEAMRAAGAEPHTMRGAR' A
#
# COMPACT_ATOMS: atom_id res chain seq x y z
N MET A 1 18.18 -8.20 2.76
CA MET A 1 16.85 -7.61 2.53
C MET A 1 15.83 -8.67 2.94
N SER A 2 14.85 -8.32 3.76
CA SER A 2 13.80 -9.24 4.22
C SER A 2 12.66 -9.33 3.19
N ALA A 3 11.87 -10.41 3.25
CA ALA A 3 10.68 -10.57 2.38
C ALA A 3 9.69 -9.40 2.52
N ALA A 4 9.59 -8.79 3.71
CA ALA A 4 8.75 -7.62 3.94
C ALA A 4 9.31 -6.36 3.26
N GLU A 5 10.63 -6.18 3.22
CA GLU A 5 11.28 -5.09 2.49
C GLU A 5 11.15 -5.26 0.97
N GLU A 6 11.32 -6.48 0.48
CA GLU A 6 11.09 -6.81 -0.94
C GLU A 6 9.65 -6.53 -1.37
N LEU A 7 8.68 -6.93 -0.55
CA LEU A 7 7.27 -6.65 -0.81
C LEU A 7 6.99 -5.14 -0.82
N ARG A 8 7.50 -4.38 0.16
CA ARG A 8 7.35 -2.91 0.17
C ARG A 8 7.95 -2.28 -1.09
N ALA A 9 9.15 -2.70 -1.50
CA ALA A 9 9.78 -2.20 -2.72
C ALA A 9 8.99 -2.57 -3.99
N ALA A 10 8.38 -3.75 -4.03
CA ALA A 10 7.49 -4.12 -5.13
C ALA A 10 6.22 -3.27 -5.18
N LEU A 11 5.58 -3.02 -4.03
CA LEU A 11 4.36 -2.22 -3.92
C LEU A 11 4.57 -0.74 -4.26
N ALA A 12 5.76 -0.20 -3.95
CA ALA A 12 6.12 1.18 -4.28
C ALA A 12 6.22 1.43 -5.80
N ARG A 13 6.48 0.38 -6.59
CA ARG A 13 6.53 0.47 -8.06
C ARG A 13 5.15 0.50 -8.73
N LEU A 14 4.10 0.16 -7.99
CA LEU A 14 2.73 0.24 -8.48
C LEU A 14 2.25 1.70 -8.50
N THR A 15 1.25 1.99 -9.31
CA THR A 15 0.48 3.24 -9.21
C THR A 15 -0.42 3.22 -7.97
N ALA A 16 -0.93 4.39 -7.57
CA ALA A 16 -1.89 4.50 -6.46
C ALA A 16 -3.17 3.68 -6.72
N GLY A 17 -3.70 3.73 -7.95
CA GLY A 17 -4.90 2.96 -8.33
C GLY A 17 -4.67 1.45 -8.28
N GLU A 18 -3.49 0.98 -8.67
CA GLU A 18 -3.12 -0.44 -8.57
C GLU A 18 -2.99 -0.88 -7.11
N ARG A 19 -2.36 -0.08 -6.24
CA ARG A 19 -2.29 -0.36 -4.79
C ARG A 19 -3.68 -0.42 -4.17
N GLN A 20 -4.57 0.52 -4.49
CA GLN A 20 -5.95 0.50 -3.99
C GLN A 20 -6.71 -0.76 -4.44
N THR A 21 -6.61 -1.10 -5.73
CA THR A 21 -7.24 -2.32 -6.27
C THR A 21 -6.71 -3.57 -5.58
N LEU A 22 -5.40 -3.63 -5.34
CA LEU A 22 -4.75 -4.75 -4.66
C LEU A 22 -5.20 -4.87 -3.19
N ALA A 23 -5.25 -3.76 -2.46
CA ALA A 23 -5.72 -3.72 -1.08
C ALA A 23 -7.16 -4.25 -0.97
N VAL A 24 -8.06 -3.83 -1.86
CA VAL A 24 -9.45 -4.32 -1.88
C VAL A 24 -9.50 -5.83 -2.14
N ARG A 25 -8.80 -6.32 -3.16
CA ARG A 25 -8.80 -7.76 -3.50
C ARG A 25 -8.20 -8.62 -2.39
N TRP A 26 -7.12 -8.17 -1.76
CA TRP A 26 -6.49 -8.91 -0.67
C TRP A 26 -7.33 -8.87 0.60
N GLN A 27 -8.06 -7.79 0.88
CA GLN A 27 -9.06 -7.77 1.95
C GLN A 27 -10.18 -8.78 1.69
N GLN A 28 -10.71 -8.84 0.46
CA GLN A 28 -11.71 -9.83 0.09
C GLN A 28 -11.20 -11.27 0.26
N ASN A 29 -9.93 -11.54 -0.07
CA ASN A 29 -9.31 -12.83 0.21
C ASN A 29 -9.19 -13.09 1.72
N SER A 30 -8.81 -12.10 2.51
CA SER A 30 -8.78 -12.23 3.98
C SER A 30 -10.15 -12.65 4.49
N ASP A 31 -11.21 -11.95 4.10
CA ASP A 31 -12.58 -12.20 4.56
C ASP A 31 -13.10 -13.58 4.10
N HIS A 32 -12.72 -13.99 2.89
CA HIS A 32 -13.07 -15.31 2.34
C HIS A 32 -12.38 -16.45 3.10
N TRP A 33 -11.09 -16.31 3.40
CA TRP A 33 -10.29 -17.38 4.00
C TRP A 33 -10.35 -17.43 5.52
N GLU A 34 -10.58 -16.31 6.22
CA GLU A 34 -10.63 -16.26 7.68
C GLU A 34 -11.54 -17.33 8.34
N PRO A 35 -12.79 -17.58 7.87
CA PRO A 35 -13.66 -18.58 8.49
C PRO A 35 -13.22 -20.03 8.24
N VAL A 36 -12.51 -20.31 7.14
CA VAL A 36 -12.15 -21.67 6.70
C VAL A 36 -10.68 -22.02 6.99
N ASN A 37 -9.82 -21.02 7.07
CA ASN A 37 -8.39 -21.11 7.35
C ASN A 37 -7.89 -19.78 7.91
N ARG A 38 -8.11 -19.58 9.22
CA ARG A 38 -7.70 -18.37 9.96
C ARG A 38 -6.22 -18.00 9.75
N PRO A 39 -5.23 -18.92 9.81
CA PRO A 39 -3.84 -18.55 9.51
C PRO A 39 -3.68 -17.91 8.12
N LEU A 40 -4.33 -18.46 7.09
CA LEU A 40 -4.29 -17.89 5.74
C LEU A 40 -5.04 -16.55 5.66
N GLY A 41 -6.20 -16.43 6.29
CA GLY A 41 -6.92 -15.15 6.41
C GLY A 41 -6.04 -14.05 6.99
N ARG A 42 -5.35 -14.33 8.10
CA ARG A 42 -4.39 -13.40 8.71
C ARG A 42 -3.24 -13.01 7.80
N VAL A 43 -2.70 -13.94 6.99
CA VAL A 43 -1.64 -13.60 6.03
C VAL A 43 -2.13 -12.56 5.02
N TRP A 44 -3.33 -12.76 4.45
CA TRP A 44 -3.95 -11.78 3.57
C TRP A 44 -4.17 -10.44 4.26
N GLN A 45 -4.63 -10.43 5.51
CA GLN A 45 -4.83 -9.21 6.29
C GLN A 45 -3.53 -8.43 6.52
N VAL A 46 -2.43 -9.12 6.84
CA VAL A 46 -1.09 -8.52 7.01
C VAL A 46 -0.63 -7.91 5.68
N MET A 47 -0.81 -8.65 4.58
CA MET A 47 -0.46 -8.16 3.25
C MET A 47 -1.27 -6.91 2.85
N THR A 48 -2.58 -6.88 3.10
CA THR A 48 -3.43 -5.70 2.89
C THR A 48 -2.92 -4.50 3.70
N SER A 49 -2.57 -4.72 4.97
CA SER A 49 -2.04 -3.66 5.84
C SER A 49 -0.75 -3.05 5.31
N LEU A 50 0.14 -3.88 4.75
CA LEU A 50 1.38 -3.42 4.12
C LEU A 50 1.12 -2.58 2.86
N VAL A 51 0.13 -2.95 2.04
CA VAL A 51 -0.26 -2.14 0.86
C VAL A 51 -0.75 -0.75 1.28
N LEU A 52 -1.59 -0.69 2.31
CA LEU A 52 -2.12 0.57 2.84
C LEU A 52 -1.06 1.42 3.55
N GLU A 53 -0.04 0.81 4.15
CA GLU A 53 1.14 1.51 4.67
C GLU A 53 1.91 2.17 3.52
N VAL A 54 2.27 1.41 2.49
CA VAL A 54 3.00 1.93 1.33
C VAL A 54 2.20 3.01 0.60
N ASP A 55 0.90 2.83 0.41
CA ASP A 55 0.06 3.82 -0.27
C ASP A 55 0.07 5.18 0.45
N ARG A 56 -0.01 5.17 1.78
CA ARG A 56 0.11 6.38 2.60
C ARG A 56 1.49 7.03 2.47
N MET A 57 2.57 6.24 2.48
CA MET A 57 3.92 6.75 2.31
C MET A 57 4.12 7.41 0.94
N GLU A 58 3.62 6.78 -0.12
CA GLU A 58 3.69 7.33 -1.48
C GLU A 58 2.83 8.59 -1.63
N ALA A 59 1.64 8.64 -1.02
CA ALA A 59 0.81 9.83 -1.00
C ALA A 59 1.50 11.01 -0.30
N MET A 60 2.15 10.77 0.85
CA MET A 60 2.95 11.78 1.54
C MET A 60 4.14 12.25 0.71
N ARG A 61 4.82 11.34 0.01
CA ARG A 61 5.93 11.69 -0.89
C ARG A 61 5.45 12.55 -2.06
N ALA A 62 4.32 12.20 -2.67
CA ALA A 62 3.74 12.97 -3.76
C ALA A 62 3.32 14.38 -3.31
N ALA A 63 2.69 14.50 -2.14
CA ALA A 63 2.31 15.79 -1.56
C ALA A 63 3.53 16.67 -1.19
N GLY A 64 4.63 16.06 -0.73
CA GLY A 64 5.89 16.77 -0.45
C GLY A 64 6.72 17.11 -1.69
N ALA A 65 6.41 16.50 -2.84
CA ALA A 65 7.07 16.76 -4.12
C ALA A 65 6.39 17.87 -4.93
N GLU A 66 5.24 18.40 -4.47
CA GLU A 66 4.65 19.60 -5.07
C GLU A 66 5.62 20.79 -4.90
N PRO A 67 6.18 21.35 -5.98
CA PRO A 67 7.06 22.48 -5.87
C PRO A 67 6.23 23.64 -5.32
N HIS A 68 6.65 24.19 -4.18
CA HIS A 68 6.29 25.55 -3.79
C HIS A 68 6.87 26.49 -4.87
N THR A 69 6.18 26.64 -5.99
CA THR A 69 6.47 27.63 -7.02
C THR A 69 6.17 29.01 -6.42
N MET A 70 7.19 29.52 -5.72
CA MET A 70 7.71 30.88 -5.83
C MET A 70 6.64 31.95 -6.13
N ARG A 71 5.72 32.21 -5.19
CA ARG A 71 4.97 33.47 -5.15
C ARG A 71 5.82 34.54 -4.46
N GLY A 72 6.91 34.92 -5.12
CA GLY A 72 7.93 35.80 -4.58
C GLY A 72 8.70 36.53 -5.66
N ALA A 73 7.99 37.20 -6.57
CA ALA A 73 8.54 38.29 -7.36
C ALA A 73 7.47 39.38 -7.43
N ARG A 74 7.56 40.32 -6.50
CA ARG A 74 7.01 41.67 -6.63
C ARG A 74 8.11 42.55 -7.19
#